data_AF-A0A374BR69-F1
#
_entry.id   AF-A0A374BR69-F1
#
_cell.length_a   1.000
_cell.length_b   1.000
_cell.length_c   1.000
_cell.angle_alpha   90.00
_cell.angle_beta   90.00
_cell.angle_gamma   90.00
#
_symmetry.space_group_name_H-M   'P 1'
#
loop_
_entity.id
_entity.type
_entity.pdbx_description
1 polymer ?
#
loop_
_entity_poly.entity_id
_entity_poly.type
_entity_poly.pdbx_seq_one_letter_code
_entity_poly.pdbx_strand_id
1 'polypeptide(L)'
;MEKFRLIPLLTAAVMGCTALLAGCGKGSDSSSSKAEEGAKTSDDGSINKDLTATELARLLGNGTNLGNTMEAYGHKSYSADTDPESFETFWGQPVTTEEMIKGMKASGFDSLRVPVAWTNAMEYEKGDYTINEAYLDRVEEIINYALDNDMYVIINDHWDGSWWGMFGSSEQSDVDKAFEMYKSMWTQIANRYKKYSDRLIFEGANEELGDRLNDTDVCKNSGSLSKAECYEMANKINQTFVDTVRATGGNNEQRFLLIAGYNTDITMTCSNKFQMPTDTAKDKLLLSVHYYTPWDYCGTKGRSDWGTKTDYEEQNRLFRNMTKYSEQGYGIIIGEYAVLTNGGDVKKGTDKFIDNLLDNCDAYGFAPFLWDCSDFFSRSDLKMRDETVAKIFDERRRDNQSSMTVEEERAAAVKKLDETLAAAPEKLTDDTAPQADENTAVAWIMYQSADFSVCYSVGDEYDPVSKSDGVIAENAVIDGDGTYTVSLDMSSNNANGIAFSALGIANGEKLYPGYIATIDEIKINGEAVETIAEGYTTSDDQLCTRVNLVNQWVSTPPEDARIAGGDLSKASPTILDYAGKINTLEITFTYAPAA
;
A
#
# COMPACT_ATOMS: atom_id res chain seq x y z
N MET A 1 3.47 13.49 8.93
CA MET A 1 3.46 12.51 7.82
C MET A 1 2.70 13.17 6.69
N GLU A 2 3.42 13.90 5.83
CA GLU A 2 2.82 14.50 4.63
C GLU A 2 2.55 13.41 3.59
N LYS A 3 1.42 13.56 2.91
CA LYS A 3 0.77 12.59 2.03
C LYS A 3 1.56 12.44 0.74
N PHE A 4 1.93 11.21 0.39
CA PHE A 4 2.45 10.91 -0.95
C PHE A 4 1.42 10.10 -1.74
N ARG A 5 0.97 10.72 -2.83
CA ARG A 5 0.13 10.13 -3.86
C ARG A 5 0.98 9.20 -4.71
N LEU A 6 0.53 7.97 -4.93
CA LEU A 6 1.01 7.13 -6.02
C LEU A 6 0.52 7.75 -7.34
N ILE A 7 1.43 8.42 -8.06
CA ILE A 7 1.25 8.72 -9.48
C ILE A 7 2.48 8.14 -10.19
N PRO A 8 2.35 7.09 -11.02
CA PRO A 8 3.45 6.66 -11.86
C PRO A 8 3.74 7.72 -12.93
N LEU A 9 5.00 8.14 -13.03
CA LEU A 9 5.49 8.98 -14.12
C LEU A 9 5.31 8.24 -15.46
N LEU A 10 4.44 8.74 -16.34
CA LEU A 10 4.40 8.32 -17.75
C LEU A 10 5.04 9.36 -18.67
N THR A 11 5.96 8.88 -19.51
CA THR A 11 6.59 9.63 -20.60
C THR A 11 5.62 9.65 -21.80
N ALA A 12 5.11 10.84 -22.16
CA ALA A 12 4.19 11.00 -23.28
C ALA A 12 4.93 11.01 -24.63
N ALA A 13 4.65 10.03 -25.49
CA ALA A 13 4.98 10.07 -26.91
C ALA A 13 3.73 10.51 -27.70
N VAL A 14 3.76 11.73 -28.23
CA VAL A 14 2.70 12.30 -29.07
C VAL A 14 2.78 11.71 -30.47
N MET A 15 1.75 11.01 -30.92
CA MET A 15 1.57 10.68 -32.33
C MET A 15 0.16 11.07 -32.77
N GLY A 16 0.08 12.17 -33.52
CA GLY A 16 -1.17 12.69 -34.06
C GLY A 16 -1.68 11.87 -35.24
N CYS A 17 -2.98 11.67 -35.30
CA CYS A 17 -3.68 11.29 -36.52
C CYS A 17 -4.97 12.10 -36.66
N THR A 18 -5.09 12.69 -37.84
CA THR A 18 -6.10 13.63 -38.32
C THR A 18 -7.49 13.03 -38.46
N ALA A 19 -8.49 13.82 -38.07
CA ALA A 19 -9.91 13.60 -38.28
C ALA A 19 -10.33 13.64 -39.76
N LEU A 20 -11.33 12.84 -40.10
CA LEU A 20 -12.21 13.02 -41.26
C LEU A 20 -13.67 13.01 -40.80
N LEU A 21 -14.34 14.14 -41.05
CA LEU A 21 -15.77 14.39 -40.85
C LEU A 21 -16.61 13.71 -41.93
N ALA A 22 -17.80 13.21 -41.58
CA ALA A 22 -19.10 13.68 -42.10
C ALA A 22 -20.25 12.71 -41.76
N GLY A 23 -21.40 13.26 -41.36
CA GLY A 23 -22.69 12.56 -41.48
C GLY A 23 -23.78 12.98 -40.49
N CYS A 24 -24.48 14.09 -40.76
CA CYS A 24 -25.66 14.54 -40.03
C CYS A 24 -26.86 13.55 -40.13
N GLY A 25 -27.60 13.40 -39.04
CA GLY A 25 -28.96 12.84 -39.03
C GLY A 25 -29.73 13.24 -37.78
N LYS A 26 -30.63 14.21 -37.90
CA LYS A 26 -31.59 14.62 -36.86
C LYS A 26 -32.72 13.58 -36.75
N GLY A 27 -33.07 13.20 -35.53
CA GLY A 27 -34.30 12.48 -35.21
C GLY A 27 -34.59 12.56 -33.72
N SER A 28 -35.52 13.44 -33.35
CA SER A 28 -36.18 13.46 -32.05
C SER A 28 -37.13 12.28 -31.94
N ASP A 29 -37.08 11.50 -30.87
CA ASP A 29 -38.28 10.94 -30.24
C ASP A 29 -37.97 10.35 -28.85
N SER A 30 -38.95 10.50 -27.98
CA SER A 30 -38.93 10.25 -26.54
C SER A 30 -38.75 8.77 -26.17
N SER A 31 -37.76 8.45 -25.33
CA SER A 31 -37.63 7.14 -24.71
C SER A 31 -38.35 7.08 -23.36
N SER A 32 -39.46 6.36 -23.36
CA SER A 32 -40.05 5.75 -22.18
C SER A 32 -39.06 4.83 -21.47
N SER A 33 -39.02 4.91 -20.15
CA SER A 33 -38.31 4.04 -19.20
C SER A 33 -38.27 2.56 -19.62
N LYS A 34 -37.06 2.04 -19.88
CA LYS A 34 -36.74 0.62 -19.84
C LYS A 34 -35.95 0.34 -18.56
N ALA A 35 -36.67 0.16 -17.45
CA ALA A 35 -36.14 -0.60 -16.34
C ALA A 35 -36.83 -1.97 -16.36
N GLU A 36 -36.09 -3.02 -15.97
CA GLU A 36 -36.49 -4.44 -15.87
C GLU A 36 -36.15 -5.38 -17.04
N GLU A 37 -34.87 -5.51 -17.34
CA GLU A 37 -34.21 -6.82 -17.55
C GLU A 37 -32.71 -6.56 -17.36
N GLY A 38 -32.13 -7.02 -16.24
CA GLY A 38 -30.69 -6.89 -16.01
C GLY A 38 -29.90 -7.62 -17.10
N ALA A 39 -28.63 -7.28 -17.28
CA ALA A 39 -27.76 -7.99 -18.21
C ALA A 39 -27.83 -9.50 -17.94
N LYS A 40 -27.83 -10.32 -19.01
CA LYS A 40 -27.83 -11.77 -18.84
C LYS A 40 -26.52 -12.19 -18.17
N THR A 41 -26.63 -12.76 -16.98
CA THR A 41 -25.53 -13.27 -16.16
C THR A 41 -25.80 -14.73 -15.80
N SER A 42 -24.74 -15.47 -15.55
CA SER A 42 -24.77 -16.83 -14.98
C SER A 42 -25.10 -16.85 -13.49
N ASP A 43 -25.05 -15.69 -12.82
CA ASP A 43 -25.47 -15.54 -11.43
C ASP A 43 -26.96 -15.90 -11.28
N ASP A 44 -27.25 -16.81 -10.35
CA ASP A 44 -28.61 -17.30 -10.13
C ASP A 44 -29.38 -16.50 -9.05
N GLY A 45 -28.75 -15.44 -8.51
CA GLY A 45 -29.31 -14.61 -7.44
C GLY A 45 -29.52 -15.36 -6.12
N SER A 46 -28.97 -16.56 -5.96
CA SER A 46 -29.17 -17.37 -4.77
C SER A 46 -28.40 -16.82 -3.57
N ILE A 47 -28.97 -16.96 -2.38
CA ILE A 47 -28.33 -16.54 -1.13
C ILE A 47 -28.25 -17.73 -0.22
N ASN A 48 -27.03 -18.16 0.08
CA ASN A 48 -26.79 -19.11 1.15
C ASN A 48 -26.83 -18.42 2.53
N LYS A 49 -27.95 -18.57 3.23
CA LYS A 49 -28.14 -17.99 4.58
C LYS A 49 -27.27 -18.65 5.65
N ASP A 50 -26.89 -19.91 5.44
CA ASP A 50 -26.12 -20.70 6.41
C ASP A 50 -24.61 -20.54 6.22
N LEU A 51 -24.16 -20.03 5.05
CA LEU A 51 -22.75 -19.72 4.81
C LEU A 51 -22.27 -18.62 5.76
N THR A 52 -21.25 -18.87 6.57
CA THR A 52 -20.68 -17.88 7.48
C THR A 52 -19.62 -17.02 6.79
N ALA A 53 -19.30 -15.86 7.37
CA ALA A 53 -18.26 -14.97 6.86
C ALA A 53 -16.88 -15.62 6.85
N THR A 54 -16.57 -16.45 7.85
CA THR A 54 -15.30 -17.21 7.89
C THR A 54 -15.22 -18.31 6.85
N GLU A 55 -16.34 -18.93 6.47
CA GLU A 55 -16.38 -19.91 5.37
C GLU A 55 -16.28 -19.21 4.02
N LEU A 56 -17.00 -18.10 3.85
CA LEU A 56 -16.90 -17.29 2.64
C LEU A 56 -15.45 -16.83 2.41
N ALA A 57 -14.75 -16.34 3.44
CA ALA A 57 -13.35 -15.90 3.28
C ALA A 57 -12.45 -16.99 2.67
N ARG A 58 -12.63 -18.26 3.05
CA ARG A 58 -11.92 -19.39 2.42
C ARG A 58 -12.39 -19.63 0.98
N LEU A 59 -13.71 -19.56 0.76
CA LEU A 59 -14.31 -19.65 -0.57
C LEU A 59 -14.01 -18.47 -1.48
N LEU A 60 -13.25 -17.45 -1.05
CA LEU A 60 -12.77 -16.40 -1.96
C LEU A 60 -11.47 -16.83 -2.65
N GLY A 61 -10.70 -17.76 -2.07
CA GLY A 61 -9.41 -18.21 -2.65
C GLY A 61 -8.47 -17.04 -2.93
N ASN A 62 -7.65 -17.17 -3.98
CA ASN A 62 -6.80 -16.07 -4.43
C ASN A 62 -7.65 -14.99 -5.11
N GLY A 63 -7.61 -13.77 -4.57
CA GLY A 63 -8.21 -12.58 -5.17
C GLY A 63 -7.19 -11.75 -5.95
N THR A 64 -7.68 -10.98 -6.93
CA THR A 64 -6.93 -9.90 -7.57
C THR A 64 -7.77 -8.63 -7.64
N ASN A 65 -7.12 -7.47 -7.60
CA ASN A 65 -7.75 -6.16 -7.77
C ASN A 65 -7.65 -5.72 -9.22
N LEU A 66 -8.77 -5.22 -9.76
CA LEU A 66 -8.79 -4.52 -11.05
C LEU A 66 -8.35 -3.06 -10.86
N GLY A 67 -7.10 -2.87 -10.44
CA GLY A 67 -6.56 -1.57 -10.05
C GLY A 67 -6.43 -0.57 -11.19
N ASN A 68 -6.42 0.72 -10.87
CA ASN A 68 -6.37 1.89 -11.75
C ASN A 68 -7.38 1.86 -12.92
N THR A 69 -8.58 1.34 -12.67
CA THR A 69 -9.65 1.12 -13.64
C THR A 69 -10.86 1.99 -13.28
N MET A 70 -11.88 1.46 -12.59
CA MET A 70 -13.11 2.22 -12.28
C MET A 70 -12.94 3.23 -11.13
N GLU A 71 -11.84 3.15 -10.38
CA GLU A 71 -11.42 4.15 -9.40
C GLU A 71 -10.57 5.27 -9.99
N ALA A 72 -10.16 5.17 -11.27
CA ALA A 72 -9.37 6.21 -11.90
C ALA A 72 -10.17 7.51 -11.97
N TYR A 73 -9.78 8.48 -11.14
CA TYR A 73 -10.61 9.65 -10.87
C TYR A 73 -10.47 10.72 -11.95
N GLY A 74 -11.53 10.87 -12.75
CA GLY A 74 -11.64 11.78 -13.88
C GLY A 74 -12.78 12.79 -13.78
N HIS A 75 -13.42 12.95 -12.62
CA HIS A 75 -14.66 13.72 -12.41
C HIS A 75 -14.68 15.12 -13.05
N LYS A 76 -13.54 15.83 -13.11
CA LYS A 76 -13.47 17.16 -13.76
C LYS A 76 -13.89 17.15 -15.23
N SER A 77 -13.83 16.00 -15.89
CA SER A 77 -14.24 15.79 -17.28
C SER A 77 -15.64 15.19 -17.40
N TYR A 78 -16.37 15.00 -16.29
CA TYR A 78 -17.70 14.41 -16.28
C TYR A 78 -18.76 15.35 -16.85
N SER A 79 -19.70 14.73 -17.55
CA SER A 79 -20.98 15.26 -18.01
C SER A 79 -21.97 14.09 -18.10
N ALA A 80 -23.27 14.36 -18.16
CA ALA A 80 -24.27 13.29 -18.28
C ALA A 80 -24.08 12.38 -19.52
N ASP A 81 -23.39 12.86 -20.56
CA ASP A 81 -23.08 12.13 -21.80
C ASP A 81 -21.66 11.52 -21.80
N THR A 82 -20.93 11.56 -20.68
CA THR A 82 -19.58 10.99 -20.59
C THR A 82 -19.64 9.47 -20.71
N ASP A 83 -18.83 8.94 -21.62
CA ASP A 83 -18.65 7.50 -21.79
C ASP A 83 -18.01 6.89 -20.53
N PRO A 84 -18.67 5.93 -19.84
CA PRO A 84 -18.14 5.34 -18.62
C PRO A 84 -16.79 4.62 -18.82
N GLU A 85 -16.52 4.07 -20.01
CA GLU A 85 -15.24 3.41 -20.32
C GLU A 85 -14.05 4.40 -20.30
N SER A 86 -14.31 5.70 -20.49
CA SER A 86 -13.26 6.72 -20.45
C SER A 86 -12.60 6.83 -19.07
N PHE A 87 -13.32 6.51 -17.99
CA PHE A 87 -12.76 6.47 -16.65
C PHE A 87 -11.76 5.33 -16.49
N GLU A 88 -12.05 4.13 -17.00
CA GLU A 88 -11.12 2.99 -16.97
C GLU A 88 -9.76 3.33 -17.57
N THR A 89 -9.78 4.10 -18.66
CA THR A 89 -8.56 4.49 -19.37
C THR A 89 -7.85 5.72 -18.79
N PHE A 90 -8.45 6.39 -17.81
CA PHE A 90 -8.00 7.69 -17.32
C PHE A 90 -6.62 7.64 -16.67
N TRP A 91 -6.28 6.51 -16.02
CA TRP A 91 -4.95 6.24 -15.46
C TRP A 91 -4.13 5.22 -16.28
N GLY A 92 -4.47 5.06 -17.56
CA GLY A 92 -3.66 4.34 -18.54
C GLY A 92 -3.94 2.84 -18.67
N GLN A 93 -4.94 2.31 -17.95
CA GLN A 93 -5.39 0.93 -18.17
C GLN A 93 -6.23 0.80 -19.45
N PRO A 94 -6.33 -0.39 -20.06
CA PRO A 94 -7.28 -0.62 -21.14
C PRO A 94 -8.72 -0.69 -20.59
N VAL A 95 -9.69 -0.51 -21.48
CA VAL A 95 -11.09 -0.86 -21.20
C VAL A 95 -11.16 -2.35 -20.87
N THR A 96 -11.83 -2.69 -19.77
CA THR A 96 -11.96 -4.07 -19.28
C THR A 96 -12.77 -4.90 -20.25
N THR A 97 -12.32 -6.13 -20.51
CA THR A 97 -13.00 -7.11 -21.36
C THR A 97 -13.19 -8.42 -20.62
N GLU A 98 -14.16 -9.23 -21.04
CA GLU A 98 -14.37 -10.56 -20.45
C GLU A 98 -13.13 -11.45 -20.61
N GLU A 99 -12.40 -11.34 -21.72
CA GLU A 99 -11.17 -12.09 -21.97
C GLU A 99 -10.07 -11.79 -20.93
N MET A 100 -9.97 -10.55 -20.44
CA MET A 100 -9.05 -10.20 -19.35
C MET A 100 -9.41 -10.94 -18.06
N ILE A 101 -10.69 -10.93 -17.68
CA ILE A 101 -11.16 -11.58 -16.47
C ILE A 101 -11.02 -13.11 -16.57
N LYS A 102 -11.30 -13.68 -17.74
CA LYS A 102 -11.04 -15.09 -18.03
C LYS A 102 -9.55 -15.45 -17.93
N GLY A 103 -8.67 -14.57 -18.40
CA GLY A 103 -7.22 -14.75 -18.27
C GLY A 103 -6.75 -14.70 -16.80
N MET A 104 -7.33 -13.80 -15.99
CA MET A 104 -7.10 -13.76 -14.54
C MET A 104 -7.56 -15.06 -13.87
N LYS A 105 -8.77 -15.55 -14.17
CA LYS A 105 -9.26 -16.85 -13.68
C LYS A 105 -8.34 -18.00 -14.08
N ALA A 106 -7.88 -18.02 -15.32
CA ALA A 106 -6.94 -19.02 -15.81
C ALA A 106 -5.58 -18.96 -15.11
N SER A 107 -5.21 -17.80 -14.56
CA SER A 107 -3.96 -17.58 -13.81
C SER A 107 -4.06 -17.96 -12.32
N GLY A 108 -5.19 -18.50 -11.88
CA GLY A 108 -5.38 -19.01 -10.50
C GLY A 108 -6.14 -18.06 -9.56
N PHE A 109 -6.69 -16.96 -10.07
CA PHE A 109 -7.55 -16.08 -9.28
C PHE A 109 -9.00 -16.57 -9.27
N ASP A 110 -9.62 -16.63 -8.11
CA ASP A 110 -11.00 -17.06 -7.92
C ASP A 110 -11.93 -15.93 -7.47
N SER A 111 -11.38 -14.75 -7.19
CA SER A 111 -12.13 -13.56 -6.83
C SER A 111 -11.57 -12.31 -7.51
N LEU A 112 -12.45 -11.38 -7.86
CA LEU A 112 -12.11 -10.08 -8.42
C LEU A 112 -12.60 -8.99 -7.46
N ARG A 113 -11.70 -8.10 -7.01
CA ARG A 113 -12.09 -6.84 -6.39
C ARG A 113 -12.06 -5.74 -7.46
N VAL A 114 -13.15 -4.99 -7.56
CA VAL A 114 -13.32 -3.87 -8.51
C VAL A 114 -13.41 -2.59 -7.68
N PRO A 115 -12.28 -1.88 -7.49
CA PRO A 115 -12.27 -0.54 -6.92
C PRO A 115 -13.11 0.42 -7.77
N VAL A 116 -13.98 1.23 -7.15
CA VAL A 116 -14.81 2.20 -7.90
C VAL A 116 -14.78 3.57 -7.22
N ALA A 117 -14.61 4.62 -8.02
CA ALA A 117 -14.87 6.01 -7.63
C ALA A 117 -16.25 6.41 -8.19
N TRP A 118 -17.26 6.53 -7.35
CA TRP A 118 -18.64 6.76 -7.77
C TRP A 118 -18.95 8.21 -8.08
N THR A 119 -18.30 9.15 -7.39
CA THR A 119 -18.46 10.59 -7.65
C THR A 119 -18.00 11.01 -9.05
N ASN A 120 -17.17 10.20 -9.73
CA ASN A 120 -16.86 10.37 -11.16
C ASN A 120 -18.10 10.53 -12.05
N ALA A 121 -19.23 9.93 -11.65
CA ALA A 121 -20.44 9.86 -12.44
C ALA A 121 -21.65 10.50 -11.73
N MET A 122 -21.41 11.50 -10.89
CA MET A 122 -22.44 12.24 -10.13
C MET A 122 -22.25 13.75 -10.29
N GLU A 123 -23.33 14.55 -10.25
CA GLU A 123 -23.22 16.01 -10.13
C GLU A 123 -23.22 16.46 -8.65
N TYR A 124 -22.39 15.80 -7.84
CA TYR A 124 -22.47 15.89 -6.37
C TYR A 124 -22.20 17.29 -5.83
N GLU A 125 -21.40 18.12 -6.51
CA GLU A 125 -21.15 19.51 -6.10
C GLU A 125 -22.39 20.41 -6.24
N LYS A 126 -23.37 20.00 -7.06
CA LYS A 126 -24.66 20.67 -7.20
C LYS A 126 -25.70 20.13 -6.21
N GLY A 127 -25.33 19.18 -5.35
CA GLY A 127 -26.22 18.48 -4.44
C GLY A 127 -27.07 17.40 -5.11
N ASP A 128 -26.73 16.99 -6.32
CA ASP A 128 -27.35 15.86 -7.01
C ASP A 128 -26.42 14.64 -6.91
N TYR A 129 -26.79 13.72 -6.02
CA TYR A 129 -26.04 12.49 -5.76
C TYR A 129 -26.50 11.32 -6.64
N THR A 130 -27.27 11.57 -7.71
CA THR A 130 -27.69 10.54 -8.65
C THR A 130 -26.49 10.01 -9.43
N ILE A 131 -26.25 8.69 -9.38
CA ILE A 131 -25.22 8.04 -10.19
C ILE A 131 -25.75 7.90 -11.61
N ASN A 132 -24.93 8.28 -12.59
CA ASN A 132 -25.25 8.07 -14.00
C ASN A 132 -25.56 6.59 -14.27
N GLU A 133 -26.70 6.33 -14.93
CA GLU A 133 -27.15 4.96 -15.22
C GLU A 133 -26.15 4.20 -16.10
N ALA A 134 -25.52 4.86 -17.08
CA ALA A 134 -24.51 4.21 -17.92
C ALA A 134 -23.25 3.79 -17.14
N TYR A 135 -22.91 4.51 -16.07
CA TYR A 135 -21.81 4.14 -15.20
C TYR A 135 -22.15 2.93 -14.33
N LEU A 136 -23.38 2.88 -13.79
CA LEU A 136 -23.89 1.69 -13.11
C LEU A 136 -23.93 0.47 -14.05
N ASP A 137 -24.40 0.66 -15.29
CA ASP A 137 -24.44 -0.40 -16.31
C ASP A 137 -23.04 -0.94 -16.61
N ARG A 138 -22.03 -0.05 -16.73
CA ARG A 138 -20.65 -0.46 -17.01
C ARG A 138 -20.01 -1.22 -15.85
N VAL A 139 -20.21 -0.77 -14.61
CA VAL A 139 -19.76 -1.55 -13.43
C VAL A 139 -20.46 -2.90 -13.38
N GLU A 140 -21.76 -2.97 -13.69
CA GLU A 140 -22.51 -4.23 -13.76
C GLU A 140 -21.96 -5.19 -14.80
N GLU A 141 -21.55 -4.68 -15.96
CA GLU A 141 -20.92 -5.48 -17.01
C GLU A 141 -19.63 -6.14 -16.52
N ILE A 142 -18.76 -5.38 -15.84
CA ILE A 142 -17.50 -5.91 -15.27
C ILE A 142 -17.79 -6.93 -14.15
N ILE A 143 -18.77 -6.67 -13.28
CA ILE A 143 -19.23 -7.65 -12.28
C ILE A 143 -19.64 -8.95 -12.98
N ASN A 144 -20.40 -8.87 -14.07
CA ASN A 144 -20.88 -10.03 -14.79
C ASN A 144 -19.77 -10.81 -15.51
N TYR A 145 -18.75 -10.15 -16.04
CA TYR A 145 -17.58 -10.85 -16.59
C TYR A 145 -16.94 -11.80 -15.55
N ALA A 146 -16.83 -11.36 -14.29
CA ALA A 146 -16.29 -12.19 -13.22
C ALA A 146 -17.26 -13.28 -12.77
N LEU A 147 -18.55 -12.97 -12.62
CA LEU A 147 -19.55 -13.96 -12.23
C LEU A 147 -19.67 -15.09 -13.28
N ASP A 148 -19.67 -14.74 -14.57
CA ASP A 148 -19.70 -15.65 -15.72
C ASP A 148 -18.47 -16.55 -15.85
N ASN A 149 -17.37 -16.16 -15.21
CA ASN A 149 -16.13 -16.95 -15.13
C ASN A 149 -15.96 -17.64 -13.76
N ASP A 150 -17.05 -17.86 -13.03
CA ASP A 150 -17.07 -18.55 -11.73
C ASP A 150 -16.17 -17.91 -10.65
N MET A 151 -16.13 -16.57 -10.63
CA MET A 151 -15.40 -15.79 -9.63
C MET A 151 -16.35 -15.10 -8.64
N TYR A 152 -15.88 -14.84 -7.42
CA TYR A 152 -16.55 -13.89 -6.51
C TYR A 152 -16.17 -12.46 -6.89
N VAL A 153 -17.00 -11.49 -6.51
CA VAL A 153 -16.79 -10.07 -6.81
C VAL A 153 -16.94 -9.23 -5.56
N ILE A 154 -15.96 -8.35 -5.31
CA ILE A 154 -16.06 -7.27 -4.32
C ILE A 154 -16.14 -5.95 -5.09
N ILE A 155 -17.14 -5.13 -4.82
CA ILE A 155 -17.16 -3.71 -5.24
C ILE A 155 -17.14 -2.82 -4.02
N ASN A 156 -16.55 -1.63 -4.15
CA ASN A 156 -16.39 -0.73 -3.02
C ASN A 156 -16.64 0.74 -3.38
N ASP A 157 -16.51 1.61 -2.38
CA ASP A 157 -16.22 3.03 -2.58
C ASP A 157 -14.72 3.26 -2.29
N HIS A 158 -13.93 3.53 -3.33
CA HIS A 158 -12.46 3.57 -3.24
C HIS A 158 -11.95 4.97 -2.86
N TRP A 159 -10.85 5.43 -3.48
CA TRP A 159 -10.49 6.84 -3.45
C TRP A 159 -11.39 7.62 -4.41
N ASP A 160 -12.45 8.16 -3.86
CA ASP A 160 -13.50 8.81 -4.63
C ASP A 160 -13.34 10.33 -4.57
N GLY A 161 -12.24 10.87 -5.13
CA GLY A 161 -12.10 12.32 -5.25
C GLY A 161 -11.85 13.09 -3.95
N SER A 162 -11.47 12.41 -2.87
CA SER A 162 -11.12 12.99 -1.57
C SER A 162 -12.28 13.67 -0.81
N TRP A 163 -13.55 13.43 -1.18
CA TRP A 163 -14.70 14.03 -0.48
C TRP A 163 -14.82 13.57 0.99
N TRP A 164 -14.23 12.41 1.34
CA TRP A 164 -14.13 11.87 2.71
C TRP A 164 -13.65 12.88 3.75
N GLY A 165 -12.80 13.83 3.34
CA GLY A 165 -12.37 14.94 4.17
C GLY A 165 -13.51 15.79 4.75
N MET A 166 -14.71 15.77 4.15
CA MET A 166 -15.88 16.47 4.69
C MET A 166 -16.32 15.95 6.06
N PHE A 167 -16.04 14.70 6.39
CA PHE A 167 -16.36 14.14 7.72
C PHE A 167 -15.54 14.77 8.85
N GLY A 168 -14.34 15.29 8.54
CA GLY A 168 -13.48 15.98 9.50
C GLY A 168 -13.67 17.48 9.55
N SER A 169 -14.75 18.00 8.97
CA SER A 169 -15.11 19.43 8.98
C SER A 169 -15.46 19.93 10.38
N SER A 170 -14.99 21.14 10.71
CA SER A 170 -15.43 21.86 11.90
C SER A 170 -16.89 22.36 11.81
N GLU A 171 -17.50 22.31 10.62
CA GLU A 171 -18.88 22.74 10.38
C GLU A 171 -19.79 21.52 10.21
N GLN A 172 -20.76 21.37 11.12
CA GLN A 172 -21.66 20.21 11.13
C GLN A 172 -22.43 20.02 9.81
N SER A 173 -22.75 21.11 9.09
CA SER A 173 -23.43 21.02 7.80
C SER A 173 -22.64 20.30 6.72
N ASP A 174 -21.30 20.34 6.77
CA ASP A 174 -20.47 19.61 5.80
C ASP A 174 -20.41 18.12 6.14
N VAL A 175 -20.33 17.80 7.43
CA VAL A 175 -20.43 16.42 7.94
C VAL A 175 -21.79 15.82 7.58
N ASP A 176 -22.88 16.58 7.73
CA ASP A 176 -24.23 16.14 7.38
C ASP A 176 -24.36 15.87 5.87
N LYS A 177 -23.83 16.75 5.01
CA LYS A 177 -23.77 16.52 3.56
C LYS A 177 -22.96 15.27 3.19
N ALA A 178 -21.84 15.03 3.87
CA ALA A 178 -21.03 13.83 3.66
C ALA A 178 -21.84 12.56 3.95
N PHE A 179 -22.58 12.54 5.08
CA PHE A 179 -23.49 11.43 5.39
C PHE A 179 -24.66 11.31 4.41
N GLU A 180 -25.23 12.42 3.93
CA GLU A 180 -26.29 12.41 2.92
C GLU A 180 -25.79 11.78 1.60
N MET A 181 -24.62 12.21 1.13
CA MET A 181 -24.02 11.66 -0.08
C MET A 181 -23.68 10.19 0.07
N TYR A 182 -23.02 9.80 1.16
CA TYR A 182 -22.66 8.40 1.45
C TYR A 182 -23.89 7.48 1.47
N LYS A 183 -24.95 7.86 2.18
CA LYS A 183 -26.19 7.09 2.24
C LYS A 183 -26.89 7.03 0.88
N SER A 184 -26.92 8.15 0.14
CA SER A 184 -27.54 8.21 -1.18
C SER A 184 -26.83 7.29 -2.17
N MET A 185 -25.50 7.32 -2.17
CA MET A 185 -24.63 6.48 -3.00
C MET A 185 -24.87 4.99 -2.71
N TRP A 186 -24.70 4.57 -1.45
CA TRP A 186 -24.89 3.17 -1.07
C TRP A 186 -26.33 2.68 -1.24
N THR A 187 -27.33 3.54 -1.07
CA THR A 187 -28.72 3.17 -1.36
C THR A 187 -28.92 2.87 -2.85
N GLN A 188 -28.34 3.68 -3.75
CA GLN A 188 -28.43 3.45 -5.20
C GLN A 188 -27.70 2.18 -5.60
N ILE A 189 -26.45 2.01 -5.16
CA ILE A 189 -25.61 0.82 -5.43
C ILE A 189 -26.31 -0.45 -4.93
N ALA A 190 -26.75 -0.45 -3.66
CA ALA A 190 -27.41 -1.60 -3.07
C ALA A 190 -28.73 -1.93 -3.78
N ASN A 191 -29.51 -0.93 -4.22
CA ASN A 191 -30.72 -1.18 -4.99
C ASN A 191 -30.42 -1.71 -6.40
N ARG A 192 -29.42 -1.17 -7.09
CA ARG A 192 -29.02 -1.60 -8.44
C ARG A 192 -28.65 -3.08 -8.43
N TYR A 193 -27.76 -3.48 -7.53
CA TYR A 193 -27.23 -4.85 -7.47
C TYR A 193 -27.96 -5.75 -6.47
N LYS A 194 -29.21 -5.42 -6.11
CA LYS A 194 -29.97 -6.13 -5.08
C LYS A 194 -30.20 -7.60 -5.37
N LYS A 195 -30.31 -8.00 -6.64
CA LYS A 195 -30.72 -9.36 -7.03
C LYS A 195 -29.56 -10.35 -7.14
N TYR A 196 -28.31 -9.89 -7.06
CA TYR A 196 -27.13 -10.74 -7.16
C TYR A 196 -27.00 -11.69 -5.95
N SER A 197 -26.39 -12.84 -6.17
CA SER A 197 -26.12 -13.88 -5.18
C SER A 197 -25.17 -13.43 -4.06
N ASP A 198 -24.83 -14.35 -3.14
CA ASP A 198 -23.78 -14.12 -2.15
C ASP A 198 -22.35 -14.01 -2.74
N ARG A 199 -22.20 -14.22 -4.06
CA ARG A 199 -20.94 -14.01 -4.76
C ARG A 199 -20.58 -12.54 -5.00
N LEU A 200 -21.54 -11.63 -4.87
CA LEU A 200 -21.28 -10.19 -4.89
C LEU A 200 -21.25 -9.61 -3.47
N ILE A 201 -20.13 -9.00 -3.11
CA ILE A 201 -19.83 -8.43 -1.80
C ILE A 201 -19.71 -6.93 -1.95
N PHE A 202 -20.26 -6.18 -0.98
CA PHE A 202 -20.08 -4.73 -0.91
C PHE A 202 -19.07 -4.39 0.18
N GLU A 203 -18.06 -3.61 -0.17
CA GLU A 203 -17.10 -3.03 0.77
C GLU A 203 -17.39 -1.54 0.98
N GLY A 204 -17.66 -1.14 2.22
CA GLY A 204 -18.20 0.20 2.51
C GLY A 204 -17.26 1.37 2.22
N ALA A 205 -15.95 1.13 2.21
CA ALA A 205 -14.90 2.11 1.97
C ALA A 205 -13.57 1.39 1.68
N ASN A 206 -12.60 2.10 1.09
CA ASN A 206 -11.21 1.65 0.99
C ASN A 206 -10.37 2.12 2.20
N GLU A 207 -9.26 2.83 1.96
CA GLU A 207 -8.33 3.33 2.99
C GLU A 207 -8.75 4.68 3.61
N GLU A 208 -9.96 5.15 3.29
CA GLU A 208 -10.40 6.51 3.60
C GLU A 208 -10.83 6.67 5.07
N LEU A 209 -11.17 5.55 5.74
CA LEU A 209 -11.64 5.55 7.12
C LEU A 209 -10.49 5.62 8.12
N GLY A 210 -9.95 6.83 8.30
CA GLY A 210 -9.08 7.16 9.41
C GLY A 210 -8.43 8.52 9.23
N ASP A 211 -7.16 8.57 8.83
CA ASP A 211 -6.45 9.84 8.67
C ASP A 211 -7.01 10.69 7.53
N ARG A 212 -7.53 10.05 6.47
CA ARG A 212 -8.12 10.75 5.32
C ARG A 212 -9.45 11.45 5.61
N LEU A 213 -10.09 11.14 6.73
CA LEU A 213 -11.27 11.89 7.21
C LEU A 213 -10.94 13.36 7.51
N ASN A 214 -9.67 13.68 7.75
CA ASN A 214 -9.17 15.03 8.01
C ASN A 214 -8.57 15.70 6.76
N ASP A 215 -8.82 15.16 5.57
CA ASP A 215 -8.30 15.72 4.33
C ASP A 215 -8.93 17.06 3.99
N THR A 216 -8.09 18.03 3.61
CA THR A 216 -8.52 19.40 3.30
C THR A 216 -8.58 19.70 1.81
N ASP A 217 -8.40 18.68 0.95
CA ASP A 217 -8.38 18.83 -0.51
C ASP A 217 -9.70 19.43 -1.01
N VAL A 218 -10.83 18.86 -0.59
CA VAL A 218 -12.21 19.29 -0.94
C VAL A 218 -12.82 20.22 0.11
N CYS A 219 -12.59 19.98 1.40
CA CYS A 219 -13.21 20.72 2.51
C CYS A 219 -12.15 21.49 3.32
N LYS A 220 -12.03 22.81 3.11
CA LYS A 220 -10.92 23.61 3.67
C LYS A 220 -10.97 23.80 5.19
N ASN A 221 -12.15 23.66 5.77
CA ASN A 221 -12.42 23.66 7.21
C ASN A 221 -12.37 22.25 7.83
N SER A 222 -11.89 21.24 7.08
CA SER A 222 -11.56 19.93 7.62
C SER A 222 -10.29 19.95 8.48
N GLY A 223 -9.91 18.79 9.01
CA GLY A 223 -8.77 18.61 9.90
C GLY A 223 -9.11 18.87 11.37
N SER A 224 -10.38 18.93 11.74
CA SER A 224 -10.79 19.26 13.11
C SER A 224 -10.87 18.06 14.05
N LEU A 225 -10.88 16.82 13.53
CA LEU A 225 -10.99 15.63 14.38
C LEU A 225 -9.63 15.27 14.97
N SER A 226 -9.59 15.02 16.28
CA SER A 226 -8.48 14.30 16.91
C SER A 226 -8.42 12.85 16.42
N LYS A 227 -7.31 12.17 16.64
CA LYS A 227 -7.17 10.74 16.28
C LYS A 227 -8.28 9.88 16.90
N ALA A 228 -8.70 10.17 18.13
CA ALA A 228 -9.78 9.43 18.79
C ALA A 228 -11.14 9.67 18.10
N GLU A 229 -11.45 10.93 17.78
CA GLU A 229 -12.67 11.30 17.04
C GLU A 229 -12.67 10.72 15.62
N CYS A 230 -11.53 10.56 14.96
CA CYS A 230 -11.43 9.82 13.70
C CYS A 230 -11.85 8.35 13.85
N TYR A 231 -11.47 7.66 14.93
CA TYR A 231 -11.94 6.28 15.18
C TYR A 231 -13.45 6.24 15.41
N GLU A 232 -13.99 7.19 16.19
CA GLU A 232 -15.44 7.29 16.42
C GLU A 232 -16.20 7.54 15.12
N MET A 233 -15.69 8.44 14.28
CA MET A 233 -16.28 8.72 12.98
C MET A 233 -16.18 7.52 12.03
N ALA A 234 -15.04 6.84 11.96
CA ALA A 234 -14.87 5.62 11.16
C ALA A 234 -15.86 4.52 11.59
N ASN A 235 -16.00 4.26 12.89
CA ASN A 235 -16.99 3.31 13.41
C ASN A 235 -18.44 3.73 13.06
N LYS A 236 -18.76 5.02 13.13
CA LYS A 236 -20.07 5.56 12.77
C LYS A 236 -20.37 5.40 11.28
N ILE A 237 -19.38 5.64 10.41
CA ILE A 237 -19.51 5.45 8.96
C ILE A 237 -19.74 3.96 8.65
N ASN A 238 -18.93 3.07 9.23
CA ASN A 238 -19.09 1.61 9.08
C ASN A 238 -20.47 1.12 9.54
N GLN A 239 -21.01 1.62 10.66
CA GLN A 239 -22.38 1.29 11.05
C GLN A 239 -23.42 1.85 10.06
N THR A 240 -23.23 3.09 9.59
CA THR A 240 -24.12 3.72 8.62
C THR A 240 -24.17 2.93 7.31
N PHE A 241 -23.05 2.38 6.86
CA PHE A 241 -22.97 1.50 5.70
C PHE A 241 -23.86 0.26 5.86
N VAL A 242 -23.66 -0.50 6.96
CA VAL A 242 -24.44 -1.70 7.25
C VAL A 242 -25.93 -1.37 7.30
N ASP A 243 -26.32 -0.37 8.07
CA ASP A 243 -27.73 0.03 8.22
C ASP A 243 -28.34 0.43 6.87
N THR A 244 -27.61 1.19 6.06
CA THR A 244 -28.07 1.66 4.74
C THR A 244 -28.28 0.49 3.78
N VAL A 245 -27.33 -0.43 3.68
CA VAL A 245 -27.45 -1.58 2.77
C VAL A 245 -28.57 -2.50 3.22
N ARG A 246 -28.64 -2.84 4.52
CA ARG A 246 -29.67 -3.73 5.07
C ARG A 246 -31.07 -3.16 4.88
N ALA A 247 -31.26 -1.85 5.02
CA ALA A 247 -32.54 -1.18 4.83
C ALA A 247 -33.12 -1.31 3.41
N THR A 248 -32.29 -1.66 2.41
CA THR A 248 -32.78 -1.87 1.03
C THR A 248 -33.53 -3.19 0.85
N GLY A 249 -33.41 -4.16 1.76
CA GLY A 249 -34.13 -5.43 1.71
C GLY A 249 -33.69 -6.39 0.59
N GLY A 250 -34.42 -7.48 0.39
CA GLY A 250 -34.11 -8.49 -0.63
C GLY A 250 -32.84 -9.27 -0.28
N ASN A 251 -31.99 -9.59 -1.27
CA ASN A 251 -30.74 -10.31 -0.98
C ASN A 251 -29.78 -9.51 -0.09
N ASN A 252 -29.90 -8.17 -0.09
CA ASN A 252 -29.07 -7.31 0.76
C ASN A 252 -29.35 -7.49 2.25
N GLU A 253 -30.44 -8.15 2.67
CA GLU A 253 -30.65 -8.54 4.08
C GLU A 253 -29.65 -9.60 4.55
N GLN A 254 -28.99 -10.29 3.62
CA GLN A 254 -28.10 -11.43 3.90
C GLN A 254 -26.78 -11.37 3.10
N ARG A 255 -26.62 -10.38 2.21
CA ARG A 255 -25.39 -10.11 1.48
C ARG A 255 -24.24 -9.90 2.45
N PHE A 256 -23.09 -10.48 2.15
CA PHE A 256 -21.88 -10.22 2.92
C PHE A 256 -21.42 -8.78 2.74
N LEU A 257 -21.09 -8.13 3.85
CA LEU A 257 -20.61 -6.76 3.87
C LEU A 257 -19.18 -6.74 4.38
N LEU A 258 -18.30 -6.14 3.59
CA LEU A 258 -16.89 -5.97 3.90
C LEU A 258 -16.70 -4.59 4.56
N ILE A 259 -16.26 -4.63 5.82
CA ILE A 259 -16.09 -3.47 6.67
C ILE A 259 -14.64 -3.04 6.59
N ALA A 260 -14.39 -1.79 6.18
CA ALA A 260 -13.04 -1.25 6.16
C ALA A 260 -12.50 -1.12 7.59
N GLY A 261 -11.34 -1.73 7.83
CA GLY A 261 -10.53 -1.48 9.01
C GLY A 261 -10.08 -0.03 9.09
N TYR A 262 -9.63 0.40 10.26
CA TYR A 262 -9.15 1.77 10.42
C TYR A 262 -7.86 1.99 9.62
N ASN A 263 -7.88 2.93 8.65
CA ASN A 263 -6.87 3.10 7.59
C ASN A 263 -6.58 1.81 6.79
N THR A 264 -7.39 0.76 6.94
CA THR A 264 -7.05 -0.63 6.58
C THR A 264 -5.71 -1.15 7.17
N ASP A 265 -5.12 -0.44 8.13
CA ASP A 265 -3.87 -0.86 8.78
C ASP A 265 -4.18 -1.91 9.86
N ILE A 266 -3.45 -3.02 9.86
CA ILE A 266 -3.67 -4.14 10.78
C ILE A 266 -3.53 -3.70 12.25
N THR A 267 -2.48 -2.95 12.58
CA THR A 267 -2.20 -2.58 13.97
C THR A 267 -3.24 -1.59 14.50
N MET A 268 -3.60 -0.59 13.69
CA MET A 268 -4.63 0.39 14.01
C MET A 268 -6.02 -0.26 14.09
N THR A 269 -6.31 -1.21 13.20
CA THR A 269 -7.56 -1.97 13.22
C THR A 269 -7.65 -2.86 14.46
N CYS A 270 -6.57 -3.56 14.85
CA CYS A 270 -6.54 -4.38 16.05
C CYS A 270 -6.59 -3.60 17.37
N SER A 271 -6.52 -2.26 17.33
CA SER A 271 -6.79 -1.38 18.47
C SER A 271 -8.16 -1.66 19.10
N ASN A 272 -8.33 -1.31 20.39
CA ASN A 272 -9.64 -1.35 21.04
C ASN A 272 -10.57 -0.19 20.63
N LYS A 273 -10.05 0.79 19.88
CA LYS A 273 -10.82 1.95 19.40
C LYS A 273 -11.65 1.62 18.15
N PHE A 274 -11.17 0.70 17.31
CA PHE A 274 -11.93 0.20 16.18
C PHE A 274 -12.96 -0.83 16.66
N GLN A 275 -14.18 -0.72 16.16
CA GLN A 275 -15.29 -1.60 16.51
C GLN A 275 -15.97 -2.09 15.24
N MET A 276 -16.19 -3.40 15.14
CA MET A 276 -17.04 -3.95 14.09
C MET A 276 -18.49 -3.46 14.31
N PRO A 277 -19.22 -3.11 13.25
CA PRO A 277 -20.61 -2.68 13.35
C PRO A 277 -21.51 -3.83 13.83
N THR A 278 -22.67 -3.47 14.37
CA THR A 278 -23.74 -4.45 14.60
C THR A 278 -24.47 -4.73 13.30
N ASP A 279 -24.90 -5.97 13.11
CA ASP A 279 -25.62 -6.41 11.92
C ASP A 279 -26.90 -7.15 12.30
N THR A 280 -27.94 -6.96 11.52
CA THR A 280 -29.18 -7.74 11.61
C THR A 280 -29.04 -9.10 10.96
N ALA A 281 -28.11 -9.24 10.01
CA ALA A 281 -27.72 -10.51 9.42
C ALA A 281 -26.69 -11.23 10.30
N LYS A 282 -26.88 -12.53 10.49
CA LYS A 282 -26.01 -13.36 11.32
C LYS A 282 -24.80 -13.82 10.51
N ASP A 283 -23.60 -13.64 11.06
CA ASP A 283 -22.33 -14.14 10.50
C ASP A 283 -22.06 -13.64 9.06
N LYS A 284 -22.49 -12.42 8.70
CA LYS A 284 -22.36 -11.83 7.35
C LYS A 284 -21.37 -10.66 7.23
N LEU A 285 -20.64 -10.34 8.30
CA LEU A 285 -19.64 -9.26 8.28
C LEU A 285 -18.24 -9.82 8.03
N LEU A 286 -17.55 -9.19 7.08
CA LEU A 286 -16.14 -9.39 6.77
C LEU A 286 -15.35 -8.14 7.20
N LEU A 287 -14.06 -8.27 7.47
CA LEU A 287 -13.15 -7.18 7.81
C LEU A 287 -12.07 -7.04 6.73
N SER A 288 -11.92 -5.83 6.18
CA SER A 288 -10.90 -5.47 5.18
C SER A 288 -9.70 -4.81 5.85
N VAL A 289 -8.51 -5.33 5.60
CA VAL A 289 -7.22 -4.71 5.94
C VAL A 289 -6.28 -4.85 4.75
N HIS A 290 -5.28 -3.99 4.63
CA HIS A 290 -4.27 -4.05 3.58
C HIS A 290 -2.89 -4.37 4.17
N TYR A 291 -1.98 -4.87 3.33
CA TYR A 291 -0.65 -5.27 3.76
C TYR A 291 0.45 -4.87 2.77
N TYR A 292 1.26 -3.88 3.18
CA TYR A 292 2.43 -3.38 2.45
C TYR A 292 3.64 -3.21 3.38
N THR A 293 3.78 -4.07 4.39
CA THR A 293 4.87 -4.00 5.38
C THR A 293 6.00 -4.96 5.00
N PRO A 294 7.27 -4.51 4.99
CA PRO A 294 7.73 -3.16 5.30
C PRO A 294 7.58 -2.23 4.08
N TRP A 295 7.19 -0.97 4.33
CA TRP A 295 6.79 -0.02 3.27
C TRP A 295 7.92 0.37 2.33
N ASP A 296 9.15 0.47 2.85
CA ASP A 296 10.37 0.71 2.08
C ASP A 296 10.65 -0.39 1.03
N TYR A 297 10.21 -1.63 1.29
CA TYR A 297 10.25 -2.73 0.34
C TYR A 297 9.01 -2.79 -0.56
N CYS A 298 7.81 -2.72 0.03
CA CYS A 298 6.59 -2.98 -0.71
C CYS A 298 6.09 -1.78 -1.51
N GLY A 299 6.25 -0.56 -0.99
CA GLY A 299 5.63 0.66 -1.54
C GLY A 299 6.59 1.65 -2.19
N THR A 300 7.91 1.49 -2.00
CA THR A 300 8.92 2.42 -2.51
C THR A 300 10.08 1.69 -3.19
N LYS A 301 11.13 2.40 -3.63
CA LYS A 301 12.39 1.81 -4.12
C LYS A 301 13.48 1.78 -3.04
N GLY A 302 13.12 1.98 -1.77
CA GLY A 302 14.06 2.07 -0.66
C GLY A 302 14.79 0.75 -0.41
N ARG A 303 14.06 -0.37 -0.36
CA ARG A 303 14.62 -1.71 -0.19
C ARG A 303 14.45 -2.55 -1.45
N SER A 304 15.50 -3.30 -1.79
CA SER A 304 15.60 -4.15 -2.99
C SER A 304 15.37 -5.64 -2.75
N ASP A 305 15.47 -6.11 -1.50
CA ASP A 305 15.36 -7.53 -1.13
C ASP A 305 14.50 -7.74 0.13
N TRP A 306 13.96 -8.96 0.29
CA TRP A 306 13.12 -9.38 1.42
C TRP A 306 13.35 -10.86 1.74
N GLY A 307 13.23 -11.20 3.03
CA GLY A 307 13.24 -12.59 3.49
C GLY A 307 14.27 -12.86 4.57
N THR A 308 14.56 -11.88 5.42
CA THR A 308 15.20 -12.11 6.71
C THR A 308 14.22 -12.74 7.69
N LYS A 309 14.74 -13.33 8.76
CA LYS A 309 13.91 -13.84 9.85
C LYS A 309 12.99 -12.76 10.45
N THR A 310 13.46 -11.53 10.61
CA THR A 310 12.65 -10.41 11.09
C THR A 310 11.50 -10.08 10.14
N ASP A 311 11.74 -10.14 8.82
CA ASP A 311 10.68 -9.93 7.83
C ASP A 311 9.55 -10.98 7.99
N TYR A 312 9.92 -12.26 8.12
CA TYR A 312 8.99 -13.36 8.34
C TYR A 312 8.25 -13.24 9.68
N GLU A 313 8.96 -12.94 10.76
CA GLU A 313 8.39 -12.77 12.10
C GLU A 313 7.34 -11.66 12.12
N GLU A 314 7.64 -10.52 11.47
CA GLU A 314 6.73 -9.38 11.44
C GLU A 314 5.47 -9.66 10.61
N GLN A 315 5.61 -10.26 9.42
CA GLN A 315 4.46 -10.68 8.61
C GLN A 315 3.59 -11.69 9.38
N ASN A 316 4.21 -12.73 9.94
CA ASN A 316 3.49 -13.78 10.70
C ASN A 316 2.79 -13.21 11.94
N ARG A 317 3.43 -12.26 12.64
CA ARG A 317 2.86 -11.61 13.83
C ARG A 317 1.64 -10.75 13.48
N LEU A 318 1.72 -9.95 12.42
CA LEU A 318 0.63 -9.08 12.01
C LEU A 318 -0.60 -9.88 11.56
N PHE A 319 -0.41 -10.94 10.77
CA PHE A 319 -1.51 -11.81 10.36
C PHE A 319 -2.14 -12.54 11.55
N ARG A 320 -1.32 -13.04 12.48
CA ARG A 320 -1.82 -13.66 13.72
C ARG A 320 -2.68 -12.71 14.56
N ASN A 321 -2.35 -11.41 14.61
CA ASN A 321 -3.15 -10.46 15.39
C ASN A 321 -4.60 -10.34 14.88
N MET A 322 -4.83 -10.61 13.60
CA MET A 322 -6.17 -10.58 13.00
C MET A 322 -7.07 -11.73 13.46
N THR A 323 -6.51 -12.80 14.08
CA THR A 323 -7.35 -13.88 14.62
C THR A 323 -8.30 -13.40 15.71
N LYS A 324 -7.98 -12.25 16.35
CA LYS A 324 -8.89 -11.50 17.23
C LYS A 324 -10.28 -11.36 16.63
N TYR A 325 -10.40 -11.13 15.32
CA TYR A 325 -11.67 -10.95 14.63
C TYR A 325 -12.23 -12.26 14.08
N SER A 326 -11.39 -13.14 13.53
CA SER A 326 -11.87 -14.43 13.00
C SER A 326 -12.41 -15.35 14.10
N GLU A 327 -11.83 -15.31 15.30
CA GLU A 327 -12.35 -16.04 16.48
C GLU A 327 -13.70 -15.50 16.98
N GLN A 328 -14.06 -14.27 16.59
CA GLN A 328 -15.38 -13.68 16.83
C GLN A 328 -16.39 -13.98 15.71
N GLY A 329 -15.99 -14.71 14.66
CA GLY A 329 -16.86 -15.09 13.53
C GLY A 329 -16.82 -14.16 12.32
N TYR A 330 -15.96 -13.14 12.32
CA TYR A 330 -15.77 -12.27 11.16
C TYR A 330 -14.82 -12.91 10.13
N GLY A 331 -15.17 -12.91 8.85
CA GLY A 331 -14.21 -13.28 7.81
C GLY A 331 -13.18 -12.17 7.61
N ILE A 332 -11.94 -12.51 7.27
CA ILE A 332 -10.84 -11.54 7.13
C ILE A 332 -10.39 -11.53 5.69
N ILE A 333 -10.35 -10.34 5.10
CA ILE A 333 -9.91 -10.09 3.73
C ILE A 333 -8.67 -9.19 3.81
N ILE A 334 -7.57 -9.66 3.25
CA ILE A 334 -6.42 -8.82 2.94
C ILE A 334 -6.77 -8.15 1.60
N GLY A 335 -7.49 -7.03 1.65
CA GLY A 335 -8.12 -6.38 0.49
C GLY A 335 -7.11 -5.92 -0.56
N GLU A 336 -5.90 -5.61 -0.11
CA GLU A 336 -4.77 -5.28 -0.96
C GLU A 336 -3.46 -5.75 -0.33
N TYR A 337 -2.60 -6.34 -1.16
CA TYR A 337 -1.18 -6.50 -0.90
C TYR A 337 -0.44 -6.52 -2.24
N ALA A 338 0.79 -6.02 -2.27
CA ALA A 338 1.70 -6.22 -3.40
C ALA A 338 3.12 -5.77 -3.00
N VAL A 339 4.08 -6.12 -3.85
CA VAL A 339 5.41 -5.50 -3.85
C VAL A 339 5.50 -4.64 -5.10
N LEU A 340 5.90 -3.38 -4.95
CA LEU A 340 6.11 -2.44 -6.05
C LEU A 340 7.04 -3.07 -7.10
N THR A 341 6.53 -3.20 -8.33
CA THR A 341 7.33 -3.67 -9.47
C THR A 341 7.98 -2.49 -10.19
N ASN A 342 8.93 -2.79 -11.08
CA ASN A 342 9.49 -1.82 -12.00
C ASN A 342 9.04 -2.13 -13.43
N GLY A 343 7.81 -1.75 -13.78
CA GLY A 343 7.23 -2.03 -15.10
C GLY A 343 6.99 -3.53 -15.34
N GLY A 344 6.64 -4.25 -14.28
CA GLY A 344 6.41 -5.70 -14.29
C GLY A 344 7.61 -6.54 -13.83
N ASP A 345 8.81 -5.95 -13.70
CA ASP A 345 9.94 -6.64 -13.09
C ASP A 345 9.77 -6.67 -11.56
N VAL A 346 9.74 -7.87 -10.98
CA VAL A 346 9.57 -8.08 -9.54
C VAL A 346 10.88 -7.90 -8.79
N LYS A 347 10.81 -7.38 -7.55
CA LYS A 347 11.98 -7.26 -6.67
C LYS A 347 12.45 -8.61 -6.16
N LYS A 348 13.71 -8.69 -5.77
CA LYS A 348 14.25 -9.89 -5.13
C LYS A 348 13.50 -10.17 -3.83
N GLY A 349 13.09 -11.43 -3.63
CA GLY A 349 12.29 -11.83 -2.48
C GLY A 349 10.78 -11.59 -2.62
N THR A 350 10.29 -11.12 -3.78
CA THR A 350 8.83 -10.97 -4.03
C THR A 350 8.11 -12.31 -3.97
N ASP A 351 8.72 -13.35 -4.52
CA ASP A 351 8.24 -14.73 -4.45
C ASP A 351 8.09 -15.20 -2.99
N LYS A 352 9.12 -14.98 -2.17
CA LYS A 352 9.12 -15.34 -0.74
C LYS A 352 8.06 -14.56 0.04
N PHE A 353 7.93 -13.27 -0.23
CA PHE A 353 6.94 -12.39 0.40
C PHE A 353 5.51 -12.86 0.11
N ILE A 354 5.20 -13.11 -1.16
CA ILE A 354 3.87 -13.57 -1.58
C ILE A 354 3.62 -14.96 -1.01
N ASP A 355 4.57 -15.89 -1.13
CA ASP A 355 4.39 -17.27 -0.69
C ASP A 355 4.11 -17.37 0.82
N ASN A 356 4.84 -16.61 1.66
CA ASN A 356 4.61 -16.60 3.11
C ASN A 356 3.33 -15.84 3.50
N LEU A 357 2.95 -14.80 2.75
CA LEU A 357 1.67 -14.12 2.93
C LEU A 357 0.51 -15.08 2.69
N LEU A 358 0.57 -15.84 1.59
CA LEU A 358 -0.45 -16.84 1.26
C LEU A 358 -0.46 -17.98 2.29
N ASP A 359 0.70 -18.41 2.81
CA ASP A 359 0.75 -19.38 3.92
C ASP A 359 0.08 -18.87 5.19
N ASN A 360 0.22 -17.58 5.51
CA ASN A 360 -0.52 -16.99 6.63
C ASN A 360 -2.04 -16.98 6.36
N CYS A 361 -2.45 -16.64 5.12
CA CYS A 361 -3.85 -16.69 4.74
C CYS A 361 -4.44 -18.10 4.87
N ASP A 362 -3.76 -19.12 4.35
CA ASP A 362 -4.19 -20.52 4.43
C ASP A 362 -4.21 -21.01 5.89
N ALA A 363 -3.20 -20.63 6.70
CA ALA A 363 -3.14 -20.99 8.11
C ALA A 363 -4.32 -20.41 8.93
N TYR A 364 -4.73 -19.18 8.64
CA TYR A 364 -5.76 -18.48 9.42
C TYR A 364 -7.14 -18.49 8.77
N GLY A 365 -7.25 -18.89 7.49
CA GLY A 365 -8.48 -18.86 6.70
C GLY A 365 -8.86 -17.46 6.24
N PHE A 366 -7.88 -16.65 5.83
CA PHE A 366 -8.08 -15.30 5.32
C PHE A 366 -8.06 -15.30 3.79
N ALA A 367 -8.70 -14.31 3.17
CA ALA A 367 -8.70 -14.16 1.70
C ALA A 367 -7.68 -13.09 1.26
N PRO A 368 -6.66 -13.45 0.47
CA PRO A 368 -5.68 -12.50 -0.07
C PRO A 368 -6.15 -11.90 -1.40
N PHE A 369 -6.11 -10.57 -1.57
CA PHE A 369 -6.37 -9.88 -2.83
C PHE A 369 -5.14 -9.12 -3.30
N LEU A 370 -4.49 -9.60 -4.37
CA LEU A 370 -3.32 -8.97 -4.97
C LEU A 370 -3.71 -7.60 -5.54
N TRP A 371 -2.97 -6.54 -5.22
CA TRP A 371 -3.12 -5.25 -5.88
C TRP A 371 -2.42 -5.26 -7.24
N ASP A 372 -3.16 -5.05 -8.33
CA ASP A 372 -2.61 -5.17 -9.68
C ASP A 372 -3.10 -4.09 -10.66
N CYS A 373 -2.16 -3.22 -11.06
CA CYS A 373 -2.32 -2.19 -12.07
C CYS A 373 -1.72 -2.62 -13.43
N SER A 374 -1.88 -3.89 -13.80
CA SER A 374 -1.22 -4.56 -14.95
C SER A 374 0.28 -4.82 -14.77
N ASP A 375 0.74 -4.79 -13.52
CA ASP A 375 2.13 -5.00 -13.10
C ASP A 375 2.43 -6.48 -12.84
N PHE A 376 1.43 -7.27 -12.43
CA PHE A 376 1.58 -8.72 -12.24
C PHE A 376 0.92 -9.48 -13.39
N PHE A 377 -0.35 -9.21 -13.69
CA PHE A 377 -1.07 -9.74 -14.83
C PHE A 377 -1.08 -8.74 -15.98
N SER A 378 -0.49 -9.10 -17.13
CA SER A 378 -0.57 -8.27 -18.33
C SER A 378 -1.96 -8.36 -18.95
N ARG A 379 -2.78 -7.30 -18.83
CA ARG A 379 -4.12 -7.24 -19.46
C ARG A 379 -4.08 -7.26 -20.98
N SER A 380 -2.94 -6.93 -21.61
CA SER A 380 -2.76 -7.04 -23.06
C SER A 380 -2.33 -8.45 -23.50
N ASP A 381 -1.47 -9.11 -22.73
CA ASP A 381 -0.96 -10.45 -23.08
C ASP A 381 -1.81 -11.58 -22.46
N LEU A 382 -2.75 -11.22 -21.58
CA LEU A 382 -3.67 -12.10 -20.87
C LEU A 382 -2.97 -13.19 -20.05
N LYS A 383 -1.86 -12.83 -19.40
CA LYS A 383 -1.05 -13.74 -18.57
C LYS A 383 -0.28 -13.00 -17.48
N MET A 384 0.11 -13.75 -16.45
CA MET A 384 1.11 -13.30 -15.48
C MET A 384 2.45 -12.99 -16.16
N ARG A 385 3.11 -11.92 -15.71
CA ARG A 385 4.39 -11.44 -16.25
C ARG A 385 5.59 -12.23 -15.73
N ASP A 386 5.58 -12.57 -14.45
CA ASP A 386 6.63 -13.36 -13.81
C ASP A 386 6.18 -14.82 -13.63
N GLU A 387 6.97 -15.76 -14.14
CA GLU A 387 6.65 -17.20 -14.10
C GLU A 387 6.70 -17.79 -12.68
N THR A 388 7.55 -17.25 -11.80
CA THR A 388 7.68 -17.72 -10.41
C THR A 388 6.42 -17.35 -9.62
N VAL A 389 6.00 -16.09 -9.74
CA VAL A 389 4.75 -15.61 -9.13
C VAL A 389 3.54 -16.32 -9.72
N ALA A 390 3.50 -16.53 -11.04
CA ALA A 390 2.42 -17.27 -11.70
C ALA A 390 2.25 -18.68 -11.12
N LYS A 391 3.37 -19.37 -10.90
CA LYS A 391 3.38 -20.72 -10.33
C LYS A 391 2.81 -20.75 -8.91
N ILE A 392 3.12 -19.75 -8.08
CA ILE A 392 2.58 -19.66 -6.71
C ILE A 392 1.05 -19.64 -6.73
N PHE A 393 0.45 -18.80 -7.58
CA PHE A 393 -1.01 -18.70 -7.69
C PHE A 393 -1.65 -19.94 -8.34
N ASP A 394 -1.03 -20.52 -9.37
CA ASP A 394 -1.55 -21.72 -10.01
C ASP A 394 -1.54 -22.92 -9.05
N GLU A 395 -0.47 -23.12 -8.27
CA GLU A 395 -0.39 -24.21 -7.30
C GLU A 395 -1.44 -24.07 -6.18
N ARG A 396 -1.79 -22.83 -5.80
CA ARG A 396 -2.74 -22.51 -4.73
C ARG A 396 -4.14 -22.15 -5.21
N ARG A 397 -4.47 -22.34 -6.49
CA ARG A 397 -5.85 -22.11 -6.96
C ARG A 397 -6.81 -23.04 -6.21
N ARG A 398 -8.04 -22.58 -5.98
CA ARG A 398 -9.02 -23.35 -5.19
C ARG A 398 -9.26 -24.76 -5.72
N ASP A 399 -9.26 -24.96 -7.04
CA ASP A 399 -9.45 -26.28 -7.64
C ASP A 399 -8.42 -27.31 -7.13
N ASN A 400 -7.17 -26.87 -6.93
CA ASN A 400 -6.10 -27.73 -6.44
C ASN A 400 -6.23 -28.01 -4.92
N GLN A 401 -6.62 -27.00 -4.16
CA GLN A 401 -6.81 -27.11 -2.70
C GLN A 401 -8.12 -27.82 -2.31
N SER A 402 -9.12 -27.88 -3.21
CA SER A 402 -10.45 -28.43 -2.96
C SER A 402 -10.50 -29.90 -2.51
N SER A 403 -9.37 -30.61 -2.65
CA SER A 403 -9.23 -32.00 -2.22
C SER A 403 -8.83 -32.18 -0.75
N MET A 404 -8.39 -31.10 -0.08
CA MET A 404 -7.96 -31.09 1.32
C MET A 404 -9.10 -30.65 2.24
N THR A 405 -9.11 -31.14 3.49
CA THR A 405 -9.96 -30.52 4.53
C THR A 405 -9.34 -29.20 5.01
N VAL A 406 -10.17 -28.32 5.60
CA VAL A 406 -9.70 -27.04 6.19
C VAL A 406 -8.60 -27.28 7.22
N GLU A 407 -8.69 -28.36 8.00
CA GLU A 407 -7.68 -28.72 9.00
C GLU A 407 -6.37 -29.19 8.36
N GLU A 408 -6.45 -29.93 7.24
CA GLU A 408 -5.27 -30.38 6.50
C GLU A 408 -4.53 -29.22 5.83
N GLU A 409 -5.29 -28.31 5.21
CA GLU A 409 -4.76 -27.09 4.58
C GLU A 409 -4.05 -26.21 5.62
N ARG A 410 -4.73 -25.91 6.73
CA ARG A 410 -4.16 -25.16 7.86
C ARG A 410 -2.91 -25.83 8.41
N ALA A 411 -2.92 -27.15 8.60
CA ALA A 411 -1.77 -27.86 9.16
C ALA A 411 -0.57 -27.82 8.21
N ALA A 412 -0.80 -27.93 6.90
CA ALA A 412 0.25 -27.80 5.88
C ALA A 412 0.83 -26.39 5.86
N ALA A 413 -0.02 -25.36 5.89
CA ALA A 413 0.38 -23.96 5.91
C ALA A 413 1.19 -23.60 7.17
N VAL A 414 0.71 -23.97 8.36
CA VAL A 414 1.44 -23.75 9.63
C VAL A 414 2.81 -24.42 9.61
N LYS A 415 2.88 -25.66 9.12
CA LYS A 415 4.16 -26.36 8.96
C LYS A 415 5.11 -25.59 8.04
N LYS A 416 4.62 -25.07 6.93
CA LYS A 416 5.44 -24.31 5.97
C LYS A 416 5.90 -22.96 6.55
N LEU A 417 5.07 -22.27 7.32
CA LEU A 417 5.45 -21.07 8.07
C LEU A 417 6.61 -21.37 9.03
N ASP A 418 6.51 -22.46 9.81
CA ASP A 418 7.55 -22.86 10.76
C ASP A 418 8.86 -23.24 10.05
N GLU A 419 8.79 -24.02 8.96
CA GLU A 419 9.95 -24.42 8.17
C GLU A 419 10.64 -23.22 7.51
N THR A 420 9.86 -22.31 6.93
CA THR A 420 10.37 -21.11 6.25
C THR A 420 11.03 -20.17 7.25
N LEU A 421 10.40 -19.92 8.39
CA LEU A 421 10.98 -19.09 9.45
C LEU A 421 12.27 -19.70 10.01
N ALA A 422 12.33 -21.02 10.19
CA ALA A 422 13.54 -21.70 10.67
C ALA A 422 14.70 -21.68 9.66
N ALA A 423 14.38 -21.63 8.36
CA ALA A 423 15.36 -21.56 7.28
C ALA A 423 15.79 -20.11 6.94
N ALA A 424 15.02 -19.10 7.38
CA ALA A 424 15.29 -17.71 7.08
C ALA A 424 16.60 -17.23 7.72
N PRO A 425 17.45 -16.50 6.97
CA PRO A 425 18.68 -15.94 7.52
C PRO A 425 18.38 -14.79 8.48
N GLU A 426 19.20 -14.63 9.52
CA GLU A 426 19.10 -13.49 10.46
C GLU A 426 19.38 -12.16 9.75
N LYS A 427 20.27 -12.17 8.75
CA LYS A 427 20.59 -11.03 7.88
C LYS A 427 20.78 -11.50 6.45
N LEU A 428 20.36 -10.70 5.49
CA LEU A 428 20.76 -10.89 4.10
C LEU A 428 22.21 -10.43 3.95
N THR A 429 22.95 -11.04 3.03
CA THR A 429 24.37 -10.72 2.81
C THR A 429 24.58 -10.00 1.49
N ASP A 430 25.41 -8.96 1.53
CA ASP A 430 26.09 -8.42 0.36
C ASP A 430 27.57 -8.82 0.47
N ASP A 431 27.96 -9.87 -0.24
CA ASP A 431 29.32 -10.42 -0.22
C ASP A 431 30.37 -9.42 -0.75
N THR A 432 29.95 -8.30 -1.35
CA THR A 432 30.83 -7.24 -1.83
C THR A 432 31.13 -6.18 -0.78
N ALA A 433 30.31 -6.09 0.28
CA ALA A 433 30.47 -5.11 1.35
C ALA A 433 31.26 -5.69 2.54
N PRO A 434 32.10 -4.89 3.22
CA PRO A 434 32.77 -5.31 4.44
C PRO A 434 31.72 -5.64 5.51
N GLN A 435 32.00 -6.68 6.31
CA GLN A 435 31.10 -7.15 7.36
C GLN A 435 31.47 -6.52 8.70
N ALA A 436 30.46 -6.03 9.43
CA ALA A 436 30.62 -5.61 10.81
C ALA A 436 30.24 -6.78 11.72
N ASP A 437 31.24 -7.37 12.38
CA ASP A 437 31.06 -8.48 13.32
C ASP A 437 31.58 -8.13 14.72
N GLU A 438 31.64 -9.10 15.62
CA GLU A 438 32.02 -8.84 17.00
C GLU A 438 33.43 -8.22 17.19
N ASN A 439 34.31 -8.33 16.18
CA ASN A 439 35.70 -7.86 16.20
C ASN A 439 36.00 -6.82 15.11
N THR A 440 35.02 -6.45 14.29
CA THR A 440 35.22 -5.60 13.12
C THR A 440 34.31 -4.37 13.19
N ALA A 441 34.91 -3.19 13.12
CA ALA A 441 34.16 -1.94 12.93
C ALA A 441 34.17 -1.54 11.46
N VAL A 442 33.01 -1.07 10.98
CA VAL A 442 32.83 -0.65 9.59
C VAL A 442 32.19 0.73 9.56
N ALA A 443 32.83 1.68 8.88
CA ALA A 443 32.27 2.98 8.60
C ALA A 443 31.46 2.98 7.30
N TRP A 444 30.32 3.65 7.32
CA TRP A 444 29.45 3.80 6.16
C TRP A 444 28.70 5.13 6.19
N ILE A 445 28.13 5.50 5.04
CA ILE A 445 27.24 6.65 4.92
C ILE A 445 25.80 6.17 5.12
N MET A 446 25.06 6.68 6.10
CA MET A 446 23.61 6.56 6.13
C MET A 446 23.03 7.60 5.16
N TYR A 447 22.08 7.21 4.30
CA TYR A 447 21.51 8.15 3.34
C TYR A 447 20.02 7.88 3.07
N GLN A 448 19.22 8.96 3.06
CA GLN A 448 17.84 8.99 2.58
C GLN A 448 17.62 10.28 1.78
N SER A 449 17.17 10.14 0.53
CA SER A 449 16.79 11.29 -0.31
C SER A 449 15.58 12.03 0.26
N ALA A 450 15.46 13.32 -0.06
CA ALA A 450 14.36 14.19 0.42
C ALA A 450 12.96 13.69 0.02
N ASP A 451 12.86 12.98 -1.10
CA ASP A 451 11.63 12.38 -1.62
C ASP A 451 11.48 10.89 -1.25
N PHE A 452 12.35 10.36 -0.39
CA PHE A 452 12.36 8.97 0.06
C PHE A 452 12.51 7.92 -1.06
N SER A 453 12.94 8.33 -2.25
CA SER A 453 13.10 7.45 -3.41
C SER A 453 14.43 6.68 -3.44
N VAL A 454 15.44 7.15 -2.70
CA VAL A 454 16.77 6.52 -2.62
C VAL A 454 17.22 6.43 -1.18
N CYS A 455 17.63 5.24 -0.73
CA CYS A 455 18.29 5.07 0.56
C CYS A 455 19.45 4.08 0.54
N TYR A 456 20.26 4.17 1.59
CA TYR A 456 21.31 3.21 1.91
C TYR A 456 21.56 3.15 3.42
N SER A 457 21.42 1.95 3.99
CA SER A 457 21.71 1.55 5.38
C SER A 457 21.37 2.62 6.42
N VAL A 458 20.11 3.06 6.45
CA VAL A 458 19.64 4.11 7.38
C VAL A 458 19.36 3.52 8.77
N GLY A 459 19.97 4.11 9.80
CA GLY A 459 19.81 3.70 11.20
C GLY A 459 21.16 3.35 11.82
N ASP A 460 21.18 3.13 13.14
CA ASP A 460 22.42 2.83 13.87
C ASP A 460 22.89 1.38 13.67
N GLU A 461 22.07 0.52 13.06
CA GLU A 461 22.48 -0.81 12.61
C GLU A 461 22.99 -0.77 11.16
N TYR A 462 24.23 -1.21 10.96
CA TYR A 462 24.80 -1.35 9.61
C TYR A 462 24.20 -2.55 8.89
N ASP A 463 23.55 -2.26 7.76
CA ASP A 463 22.92 -3.22 6.88
C ASP A 463 23.20 -2.85 5.40
N PRO A 464 24.26 -3.41 4.79
CA PRO A 464 24.66 -3.09 3.42
C PRO A 464 23.68 -3.63 2.35
N VAL A 465 22.70 -4.48 2.73
CA VAL A 465 21.64 -4.90 1.81
C VAL A 465 20.44 -3.95 1.81
N SER A 466 20.29 -3.13 2.86
CA SER A 466 19.20 -2.15 2.98
C SER A 466 19.49 -0.95 2.08
N LYS A 467 19.29 -1.14 0.78
CA LYS A 467 19.62 -0.15 -0.24
C LYS A 467 18.70 -0.20 -1.45
N SER A 468 18.57 0.96 -2.08
CA SER A 468 17.91 1.09 -3.38
C SER A 468 18.71 0.41 -4.47
N ASP A 469 18.01 -0.16 -5.47
CA ASP A 469 18.64 -0.77 -6.63
C ASP A 469 19.58 0.19 -7.34
N GLY A 470 20.78 -0.28 -7.68
CA GLY A 470 21.79 0.50 -8.40
C GLY A 470 22.67 1.41 -7.52
N VAL A 471 22.41 1.48 -6.21
CA VAL A 471 23.31 2.15 -5.26
C VAL A 471 24.55 1.29 -5.04
N ILE A 472 25.73 1.88 -5.25
CA ILE A 472 27.04 1.28 -4.99
C ILE A 472 27.67 2.02 -3.82
N ALA A 473 28.11 1.29 -2.80
CA ALA A 473 28.71 1.86 -1.61
C ALA A 473 30.14 1.37 -1.43
N GLU A 474 31.05 2.29 -1.13
CA GLU A 474 32.40 1.98 -0.66
C GLU A 474 32.46 2.28 0.85
N ASN A 475 32.36 1.24 1.65
CA ASN A 475 32.46 1.30 3.10
C ASN A 475 33.90 1.03 3.54
N ALA A 476 34.30 1.53 4.71
CA ALA A 476 35.67 1.38 5.22
C ALA A 476 35.71 0.49 6.47
N VAL A 477 36.62 -0.47 6.52
CA VAL A 477 36.93 -1.19 7.77
C VAL A 477 37.82 -0.28 8.62
N ILE A 478 37.43 -0.09 9.89
CA ILE A 478 38.23 0.67 10.86
C ILE A 478 39.21 -0.29 11.52
N ASP A 479 40.50 -0.02 11.37
CA ASP A 479 41.59 -0.82 11.93
C ASP A 479 42.40 -0.09 13.02
N GLY A 480 42.10 1.19 13.25
CA GLY A 480 42.75 1.99 14.29
C GLY A 480 42.51 3.49 14.16
N ASP A 481 43.41 4.26 14.75
CA ASP A 481 43.51 5.70 14.59
C ASP A 481 43.95 6.07 13.17
N GLY A 482 43.18 6.92 12.49
CA GLY A 482 43.48 7.26 11.10
C GLY A 482 42.45 8.11 10.39
N THR A 483 42.73 8.38 9.11
CA THR A 483 41.81 9.05 8.19
C THR A 483 41.25 8.02 7.23
N TYR A 484 39.93 8.03 7.07
CA TYR A 484 39.18 7.08 6.27
C TYR A 484 38.28 7.84 5.29
N THR A 485 37.94 7.19 4.19
CA THR A 485 36.98 7.71 3.21
C THR A 485 35.92 6.66 2.95
N VAL A 486 34.66 7.10 2.90
CA VAL A 486 33.50 6.29 2.51
C VAL A 486 32.74 7.01 1.40
N SER A 487 32.10 6.27 0.51
CA SER A 487 31.40 6.86 -0.64
C SER A 487 30.12 6.12 -1.03
N LEU A 488 29.19 6.85 -1.65
CA LEU A 488 28.00 6.33 -2.34
C LEU A 488 28.00 6.82 -3.79
N ASP A 489 27.80 5.90 -4.73
CA ASP A 489 27.40 6.18 -6.11
C ASP A 489 25.92 5.80 -6.29
N MET A 490 25.11 6.82 -6.56
CA MET A 490 23.67 6.78 -6.77
C MET A 490 23.30 7.37 -8.15
N SER A 491 24.26 7.38 -9.09
CA SER A 491 24.09 7.96 -10.44
C SER A 491 22.96 7.30 -11.23
N SER A 492 22.67 6.03 -10.94
CA SER A 492 21.55 5.28 -11.54
C SER A 492 20.17 5.76 -11.05
N ASN A 493 20.11 6.45 -9.92
CA ASN A 493 18.87 6.78 -9.23
C ASN A 493 18.48 8.26 -9.33
N ASN A 494 19.44 9.16 -9.57
CA ASN A 494 19.23 10.61 -9.55
C ASN A 494 18.60 11.10 -8.23
N ALA A 495 19.21 10.74 -7.09
CA ALA A 495 18.69 11.04 -5.76
C ALA A 495 18.42 12.54 -5.58
N ASN A 496 17.30 12.89 -4.94
CA ASN A 496 16.83 14.27 -4.80
C ASN A 496 17.05 14.81 -3.38
N GLY A 497 17.97 15.75 -3.20
CA GLY A 497 18.25 16.35 -1.89
C GLY A 497 18.63 15.35 -0.80
N ILE A 498 18.48 15.75 0.47
CA ILE A 498 18.77 14.92 1.64
C ILE A 498 17.65 15.10 2.66
N ALA A 499 16.91 14.03 2.99
CA ALA A 499 16.04 13.99 4.17
C ALA A 499 16.86 13.62 5.42
N PHE A 500 17.75 12.64 5.27
CA PHE A 500 18.64 12.17 6.31
C PHE A 500 20.00 11.82 5.71
N SER A 501 21.08 12.21 6.39
CA SER A 501 22.37 11.57 6.17
C SER A 501 23.26 11.67 7.39
N ALA A 502 24.06 10.64 7.63
CA ALA A 502 25.04 10.59 8.71
C ALA A 502 26.23 9.72 8.30
N LEU A 503 27.39 9.95 8.90
CA LEU A 503 28.46 8.96 8.96
C LEU A 503 28.18 8.03 10.15
N GLY A 504 28.11 6.73 9.91
CA GLY A 504 28.01 5.69 10.95
C GLY A 504 29.29 4.86 11.02
N ILE A 505 29.62 4.34 12.21
CA ILE A 505 30.72 3.40 12.44
C ILE A 505 30.19 2.26 13.31
N ALA A 506 29.98 1.10 12.69
CA ALA A 506 29.35 -0.05 13.30
C ALA A 506 30.33 -0.64 14.30
N ASN A 507 29.86 -1.00 15.50
CA ASN A 507 30.72 -1.39 16.62
C ASN A 507 31.77 -0.32 17.01
N GLY A 508 31.64 0.93 16.55
CA GLY A 508 32.59 2.00 16.84
C GLY A 508 32.72 2.22 18.35
N GLU A 509 31.61 2.38 19.07
CA GLU A 509 31.67 2.61 20.52
C GLU A 509 32.11 1.36 21.28
N LYS A 510 31.78 0.17 20.75
CA LYS A 510 32.15 -1.12 21.34
C LYS A 510 33.66 -1.38 21.25
N LEU A 511 34.27 -1.15 20.10
CA LEU A 511 35.67 -1.49 19.82
C LEU A 511 36.61 -0.29 20.06
N TYR A 512 36.09 0.93 19.93
CA TYR A 512 36.81 2.19 20.04
C TYR A 512 36.06 3.17 20.98
N PRO A 513 35.88 2.80 22.27
CA PRO A 513 35.09 3.59 23.20
C PRO A 513 35.65 5.00 23.38
N GLY A 514 34.80 6.01 23.28
CA GLY A 514 35.16 7.42 23.44
C GLY A 514 35.97 8.04 22.28
N TYR A 515 36.18 7.33 21.17
CA TYR A 515 36.77 7.92 19.97
C TYR A 515 35.86 9.00 19.36
N ILE A 516 36.46 9.94 18.64
CA ILE A 516 35.79 11.05 17.96
C ILE A 516 35.99 10.86 16.45
N ALA A 517 34.90 10.93 15.70
CA ALA A 517 34.89 11.04 14.26
C ALA A 517 34.75 12.51 13.86
N THR A 518 35.79 13.06 13.23
CA THR A 518 35.83 14.44 12.73
C THR A 518 35.74 14.42 11.21
N ILE A 519 34.73 15.10 10.65
CA ILE A 519 34.57 15.20 9.20
C ILE A 519 35.62 16.17 8.65
N ASP A 520 36.48 15.67 7.77
CA ASP A 520 37.55 16.45 7.15
C ASP A 520 37.10 17.07 5.82
N GLU A 521 36.37 16.32 5.00
CA GLU A 521 35.85 16.76 3.71
C GLU A 521 34.56 16.03 3.37
N ILE A 522 33.61 16.75 2.76
CA ILE A 522 32.42 16.17 2.13
C ILE A 522 32.44 16.58 0.67
N LYS A 523 32.31 15.61 -0.25
CA LYS A 523 32.09 15.89 -1.67
C LYS A 523 30.72 15.44 -2.12
N ILE A 524 30.02 16.30 -2.85
CA ILE A 524 28.76 15.98 -3.55
C ILE A 524 29.01 16.13 -5.04
N ASN A 525 28.71 15.08 -5.82
CA ASN A 525 28.97 15.04 -7.27
C ASN A 525 30.44 15.33 -7.64
N GLY A 526 31.37 14.95 -6.77
CA GLY A 526 32.82 15.18 -6.94
C GLY A 526 33.29 16.59 -6.56
N GLU A 527 32.41 17.49 -6.12
CA GLU A 527 32.77 18.84 -5.66
C GLU A 527 32.71 18.94 -4.14
N ALA A 528 33.75 19.52 -3.54
CA ALA A 528 33.79 19.77 -2.10
C ALA A 528 32.71 20.78 -1.70
N VAL A 529 31.99 20.51 -0.61
CA VAL A 529 30.93 21.38 -0.08
C VAL A 529 31.32 21.95 1.28
N GLU A 530 30.96 23.20 1.53
CA GLU A 530 31.17 23.84 2.83
C GLU A 530 30.09 23.44 3.83
N THR A 531 30.49 23.15 5.06
CA THR A 531 29.57 22.87 6.16
C THR A 531 29.02 24.16 6.78
N ILE A 532 27.73 24.19 7.11
CA ILE A 532 27.06 25.37 7.71
C ILE A 532 27.18 25.41 9.25
N ALA A 533 27.63 24.34 9.87
CA ALA A 533 27.83 24.20 11.31
C ALA A 533 28.89 23.13 11.62
N GLU A 534 29.27 23.00 12.89
CA GLU A 534 30.23 21.98 13.34
C GLU A 534 29.53 20.65 13.61
N GLY A 535 30.11 19.54 13.14
CA GLY A 535 29.59 18.20 13.41
C GLY A 535 29.97 17.73 14.81
N TYR A 536 29.21 16.77 15.35
CA TYR A 536 29.53 16.11 16.61
C TYR A 536 29.46 14.59 16.49
N THR A 537 30.27 13.91 17.29
CA THR A 537 30.22 12.46 17.46
C THR A 537 29.24 12.08 18.57
N THR A 538 28.45 11.03 18.38
CA THR A 538 27.48 10.52 19.36
C THR A 538 27.31 9.00 19.22
N SER A 539 26.68 8.35 20.21
CA SER A 539 26.29 6.95 20.16
C SER A 539 25.02 6.71 20.99
N ASP A 540 23.86 6.78 20.34
CA ASP A 540 22.56 6.64 20.99
C ASP A 540 22.35 5.24 21.60
N ASP A 541 22.89 4.21 20.94
CA ASP A 541 22.75 2.79 21.28
C ASP A 541 23.95 2.20 22.03
N GLN A 542 25.00 3.01 22.28
CA GLN A 542 26.29 2.60 22.85
C GLN A 542 27.04 1.54 22.03
N LEU A 543 26.69 1.36 20.75
CA LEU A 543 27.32 0.43 19.82
C LEU A 543 27.83 1.15 18.58
N CYS A 544 26.97 1.87 17.88
CA CYS A 544 27.31 2.64 16.69
C CYS A 544 27.83 4.03 17.06
N THR A 545 28.99 4.41 16.52
CA THR A 545 29.44 5.81 16.59
C THR A 545 28.90 6.56 15.37
N ARG A 546 28.30 7.74 15.57
CA ARG A 546 27.62 8.50 14.51
C ARG A 546 28.01 9.96 14.48
N VAL A 547 28.06 10.54 13.28
CA VAL A 547 28.12 11.99 13.02
C VAL A 547 27.01 12.37 12.04
N ASN A 548 26.02 13.14 12.49
CA ASN A 548 24.93 13.57 11.62
C ASN A 548 25.41 14.63 10.61
N LEU A 549 25.03 14.45 9.33
CA LEU A 549 25.22 15.45 8.28
C LEU A 549 23.97 16.30 8.10
N VAL A 550 22.80 15.64 8.01
CA VAL A 550 21.47 16.22 7.93
C VAL A 550 20.55 15.35 8.77
N ASN A 551 20.00 15.91 9.85
CA ASN A 551 19.00 15.24 10.66
C ASN A 551 17.91 16.25 11.03
N GLN A 552 16.78 16.18 10.33
CA GLN A 552 15.67 17.12 10.48
C GLN A 552 14.78 16.83 11.70
N TRP A 553 14.98 15.68 12.36
CA TRP A 553 14.18 15.24 13.50
C TRP A 553 14.81 15.58 14.85
N VAL A 554 16.08 16.01 14.85
CA VAL A 554 16.82 16.42 16.04
C VAL A 554 17.25 17.87 15.86
N SER A 555 16.97 18.71 16.86
CA SER A 555 17.26 20.16 16.79
C SER A 555 18.46 20.60 17.64
N THR A 556 18.95 19.73 18.54
CA THR A 556 20.10 20.00 19.41
C THR A 556 20.96 18.76 19.56
N PRO A 557 22.29 18.90 19.75
CA PRO A 557 23.14 17.77 20.10
C PRO A 557 22.61 17.02 21.35
N PRO A 558 22.65 15.68 21.36
CA PRO A 558 22.27 14.86 22.51
C PRO A 558 23.29 14.98 23.66
N GLU A 559 22.94 14.42 24.83
CA GLU A 559 23.77 14.55 26.04
C GLU A 559 25.14 13.86 25.93
N ASP A 560 25.24 12.81 25.12
CA ASP A 560 26.46 12.03 24.87
C ASP A 560 27.30 12.59 23.71
N ALA A 561 26.89 13.72 23.12
CA ALA A 561 27.61 14.38 22.05
C ALA A 561 29.01 14.79 22.49
N ARG A 562 29.99 14.58 21.60
CA ARG A 562 31.40 14.93 21.83
C ARG A 562 32.06 15.43 20.56
N ILE A 563 32.95 16.40 20.74
CA ILE A 563 33.83 16.95 19.70
C ILE A 563 35.24 17.11 20.25
N ALA A 564 36.23 17.21 19.36
CA ALA A 564 37.59 17.53 19.77
C ALA A 564 37.60 18.90 20.48
N GLY A 565 38.12 18.95 21.71
CA GLY A 565 38.17 20.18 22.52
C GLY A 565 36.90 20.51 23.34
N GLY A 566 35.79 19.78 23.14
CA GLY A 566 34.63 19.77 24.03
C GLY A 566 33.67 20.98 23.98
N ASP A 567 33.85 21.95 23.08
CA ASP A 567 32.97 23.12 22.95
C ASP A 567 31.80 22.88 21.97
N LEU A 568 30.69 22.32 22.47
CA LEU A 568 29.50 22.04 21.66
C LEU A 568 28.69 23.29 21.26
N SER A 569 29.12 24.51 21.57
CA SER A 569 28.32 25.72 21.33
C SER A 569 27.98 25.99 19.84
N LYS A 570 28.75 25.40 18.92
CA LYS A 570 28.56 25.48 17.47
C LYS A 570 28.16 24.14 16.83
N ALA A 571 28.03 23.09 17.65
CA ALA A 571 27.69 21.77 17.18
C ALA A 571 26.22 21.71 16.73
N SER A 572 25.96 21.06 15.61
CA SER A 572 24.62 20.96 15.03
C SER A 572 24.34 19.55 14.52
N PRO A 573 23.10 19.04 14.63
CA PRO A 573 22.67 17.81 13.98
C PRO A 573 22.51 17.96 12.47
N THR A 574 22.58 19.18 11.95
CA THR A 574 22.57 19.49 10.51
C THR A 574 23.74 20.40 10.19
N ILE A 575 24.72 19.87 9.46
CA ILE A 575 25.93 20.57 9.03
C ILE A 575 25.99 20.78 7.51
N LEU A 576 25.04 20.21 6.75
CA LEU A 576 24.87 20.43 5.32
C LEU A 576 23.50 21.03 5.01
N ASP A 577 23.45 21.89 3.99
CA ASP A 577 22.22 22.36 3.36
C ASP A 577 22.34 22.18 1.85
N TYR A 578 21.76 21.08 1.33
CA TYR A 578 21.83 20.73 -0.09
C TYR A 578 20.47 20.21 -0.59
N ALA A 579 19.93 20.90 -1.59
CA ALA A 579 18.62 20.59 -2.19
C ALA A 579 18.69 20.06 -3.64
N GLY A 580 19.90 19.93 -4.20
CA GLY A 580 20.11 19.50 -5.59
C GLY A 580 20.05 17.99 -5.80
N LYS A 581 20.37 17.57 -7.03
CA LYS A 581 20.55 16.15 -7.36
C LYS A 581 21.88 15.63 -6.84
N ILE A 582 21.87 14.45 -6.23
CA ILE A 582 23.06 13.79 -5.69
C ILE A 582 23.25 12.49 -6.45
N ASN A 583 24.29 12.45 -7.28
CA ASN A 583 24.76 11.28 -7.99
C ASN A 583 25.88 10.59 -7.21
N THR A 584 26.76 11.36 -6.56
CA THR A 584 27.77 10.81 -5.65
C THR A 584 27.85 11.59 -4.36
N LEU A 585 28.14 10.90 -3.26
CA LEU A 585 28.40 11.46 -1.95
C LEU A 585 29.64 10.78 -1.36
N GLU A 586 30.65 11.56 -1.00
CA GLU A 586 31.90 11.08 -0.40
C GLU A 586 32.15 11.81 0.91
N ILE A 587 32.56 11.07 1.94
CA ILE A 587 32.95 11.63 3.23
C ILE A 587 34.36 11.15 3.55
N THR A 588 35.27 12.09 3.75
CA THR A 588 36.58 11.83 4.37
C THR A 588 36.54 12.31 5.82
N PHE A 589 36.99 11.48 6.74
CA PHE A 589 36.95 11.77 8.17
C PHE A 589 38.15 11.18 8.90
N THR A 590 38.51 11.82 10.01
CA THR A 590 39.53 11.35 10.93
C THR A 590 38.86 10.72 12.15
N TYR A 591 39.29 9.53 12.53
CA TYR A 591 38.81 8.81 13.71
C TYR A 591 39.97 8.61 14.70
N ALA A 592 39.86 9.23 15.88
CA ALA A 592 40.93 9.25 16.88
C ALA A 592 40.37 9.36 18.31
N PRO A 593 41.14 9.01 19.37
CA PRO A 593 40.68 9.18 20.74
C PRO A 593 40.33 10.63 21.05
N ALA A 594 39.34 10.87 21.92
CA ALA A 594 39.11 12.19 22.49
C ALA A 594 40.38 12.66 23.22
N ALA A 595 41.03 13.69 22.68
CA ALA A 595 42.27 14.26 23.23
C ALA A 595 42.05 15.14 24.46
#